data_AF-A0A840SDB3-F1
#
_entry.id   AF-A0A840SDB3-F1
#
_cell.length_a   1.000
_cell.length_b   1.000
_cell.length_c   1.000
_cell.angle_alpha   90.00
_cell.angle_beta   90.00
_cell.angle_gamma   90.00
#
_symmetry.space_group_name_H-M   'P 1'
#
loop_
_entity.id
_entity.type
_entity.pdbx_description
1 polymer ?
#
loop_
_entity_poly.entity_id
_entity_poly.type
_entity_poly.pdbx_seq_one_letter_code
_entity_poly.pdbx_strand_id
1 'polypeptide(L)' 'MGGFTEEQIAQFGLTFGVAAFMLYMVFIIAQLARESKAGKFGTFVLFLALGFGLLGFAIKGVIKWILGGD' A
#
# COMPACT_ATOMS: atom_id res chain seq x y z
N MET A 1 21.74 -25.19 -15.02
CA MET A 1 21.46 -24.19 -13.96
C MET A 1 20.04 -23.69 -14.16
N GLY A 2 19.05 -24.42 -13.65
CA GLY A 2 17.61 -24.13 -13.84
C GLY A 2 16.95 -23.60 -12.57
N GLY A 3 17.66 -22.73 -11.84
CA GLY A 3 17.13 -22.08 -10.63
C GLY A 3 16.76 -20.64 -10.92
N PHE A 4 15.68 -20.15 -10.31
CA PHE A 4 15.33 -18.73 -10.31
C PHE A 4 16.53 -17.90 -9.86
N THR A 5 16.80 -16.79 -10.55
CA THR A 5 17.87 -15.86 -10.14
C THR A 5 17.50 -15.22 -8.79
N GLU A 6 18.51 -14.88 -7.98
CA GLU A 6 18.29 -14.17 -6.71
C GLU A 6 17.51 -12.87 -6.93
N GLU A 7 17.77 -12.19 -8.05
CA GLU A 7 17.00 -11.01 -8.48
C GLU A 7 15.52 -11.29 -8.72
N GLN A 8 15.16 -12.41 -9.36
CA GLN A 8 13.75 -12.76 -9.57
C GLN A 8 13.02 -13.03 -8.26
N ILE A 9 13.65 -13.76 -7.34
CA ILE A 9 13.07 -14.05 -6.03
C ILE A 9 12.93 -12.75 -5.22
N ALA A 10 13.94 -11.87 -5.28
CA ALA A 10 13.91 -10.57 -4.61
C ALA A 10 12.84 -9.64 -5.19
N GLN A 11 12.72 -9.54 -6.53
CA GLN A 11 11.66 -8.75 -7.16
C GLN A 11 10.28 -9.28 -6.82
N PHE A 12 10.07 -10.59 -6.83
CA PHE A 12 8.79 -11.18 -6.48
C PHE A 12 8.44 -10.91 -5.01
N GLY A 13 9.40 -11.10 -4.10
CA GLY A 13 9.25 -10.81 -2.68
C GLY A 13 8.97 -9.33 -2.40
N LEU A 14 9.68 -8.42 -3.07
CA LEU A 14 9.46 -6.99 -2.94
C LEU A 14 8.10 -6.57 -3.50
N THR A 15 7.74 -7.04 -4.70
CA THR A 15 6.49 -6.64 -5.35
C THR A 15 5.29 -7.18 -4.58
N PHE A 16 5.27 -8.48 -4.32
CA PHE A 16 4.14 -9.14 -3.64
C PHE A 16 4.11 -8.80 -2.15
N GLY A 17 5.27 -8.84 -1.47
CA GLY A 17 5.38 -8.57 -0.04
C GLY A 17 5.00 -7.13 0.30
N VAL A 18 5.53 -6.14 -0.44
CA VAL A 18 5.19 -4.72 -0.20
C VAL A 18 3.72 -4.45 -0.54
N ALA A 19 3.18 -5.01 -1.64
CA ALA A 19 1.78 -4.85 -1.98
C ALA A 19 0.84 -5.44 -0.91
N ALA A 20 1.14 -6.64 -0.41
CA ALA A 20 0.37 -7.27 0.67
C ALA A 20 0.44 -6.46 1.97
N PHE A 21 1.63 -5.95 2.34
CA PHE A 21 1.82 -5.13 3.53
C PHE A 21 1.03 -3.82 3.45
N MET A 22 1.01 -3.19 2.27
CA MET A 22 0.22 -1.97 2.05
C MET A 22 -1.28 -2.20 2.15
N LEU A 23 -1.81 -3.31 1.62
CA LEU A 23 -3.22 -3.67 1.82
C LEU A 23 -3.54 -3.88 3.30
N TYR A 24 -2.63 -4.51 4.05
CA TYR A 24 -2.79 -4.68 5.48
C TYR A 24 -2.79 -3.34 6.25
N MET A 25 -2.01 -2.36 5.82
CA MET A 25 -2.06 -1.00 6.41
C MET A 25 -3.44 -0.34 6.21
N VAL A 26 -4.08 -0.48 5.04
CA VAL A 26 -5.46 0.00 4.83
C VAL A 26 -6.42 -0.68 5.78
N PHE A 27 -6.29 -1.99 5.92
CA PHE A 27 -7.13 -2.78 6.81
C PHE A 27 -7.01 -2.30 8.26
N ILE A 28 -5.78 -2.05 8.74
CA ILE A 28 -5.55 -1.50 10.08
C ILE A 28 -6.17 -0.11 10.22
N ILE A 29 -6.04 0.79 9.24
CA ILE A 29 -6.65 2.13 9.30
C ILE A 29 -8.18 2.01 9.41
N ALA A 30 -8.79 1.08 8.67
CA ALA A 30 -10.23 0.83 8.73
C ALA A 30 -10.65 0.27 10.10
N GLN A 31 -9.86 -0.64 10.67
CA GLN A 31 -10.13 -1.24 11.98
C GLN A 31 -9.92 -0.21 13.11
N LEU A 32 -8.88 0.62 13.03
CA LEU A 32 -8.61 1.72 13.95
C LEU A 32 -9.71 2.79 13.91
N ALA A 33 -10.23 3.14 12.73
CA ALA A 33 -11.34 4.08 12.61
C ALA A 33 -12.62 3.57 13.29
N ARG A 34 -12.88 2.26 13.21
CA ARG A 34 -14.01 1.61 13.90
C ARG A 34 -13.78 1.55 15.41
N GLU A 35 -12.59 1.15 15.84
CA GLU A 35 -12.25 1.00 17.26
C GLU A 35 -12.18 2.34 17.99
N SER A 36 -11.69 3.38 17.31
CA SER A 36 -11.65 4.75 17.83
C SER A 36 -13.03 5.42 17.92
N LYS A 37 -14.13 4.73 17.54
CA LYS A 37 -15.48 5.29 17.39
C LYS A 37 -15.47 6.62 16.64
N ALA A 38 -14.56 6.74 15.67
CA ALA A 38 -14.42 7.96 14.91
C ALA A 38 -15.73 8.14 14.13
N GLY A 39 -16.49 9.19 14.44
CA GLY A 39 -17.72 9.49 13.71
C GLY A 39 -17.44 9.72 12.23
N LYS A 40 -18.47 10.00 11.42
CA LYS A 40 -18.33 10.19 9.97
C LYS A 40 -17.21 11.17 9.59
N PHE A 41 -17.06 12.25 10.35
CA PHE A 41 -15.99 13.24 10.16
C PHE A 41 -14.62 12.72 10.64
N GLY A 42 -14.57 12.01 11.77
CA GLY A 42 -13.34 11.45 12.32
C GLY A 42 -12.74 10.36 11.43
N THR A 43 -13.56 9.47 10.87
CA THR A 43 -13.09 8.47 9.88
C THR A 43 -12.53 9.15 8.64
N PHE A 44 -13.17 10.21 8.14
CA PHE A 44 -12.68 10.97 7.00
C PHE A 44 -11.30 11.58 7.27
N VAL A 45 -11.14 12.24 8.42
CA VAL A 45 -9.85 12.84 8.82
C VAL A 45 -8.80 11.76 9.09
N LEU A 46 -9.15 10.62 9.67
CA LEU A 46 -8.22 9.49 9.86
C LEU A 46 -7.74 8.90 8.54
N PHE A 47 -8.66 8.67 7.59
CA PHE A 47 -8.30 8.20 6.26
C PHE A 47 -7.48 9.23 5.48
N LEU A 48 -7.76 10.52 5.66
CA LEU A 48 -6.94 11.57 5.06
C LEU A 48 -5.55 11.62 5.71
N ALA A 49 -5.44 11.77 7.02
CA ALA A 49 -4.16 11.94 7.69
C ALA A 49 -3.24 10.70 7.57
N LEU A 50 -3.77 9.50 7.78
CA LEU A 50 -3.00 8.25 7.74
C LEU A 50 -2.95 7.63 6.34
N GLY A 51 -4.05 7.72 5.59
CA GLY A 51 -4.15 7.14 4.25
C GLY A 51 -3.51 7.98 3.14
N PHE A 52 -3.22 9.27 3.36
CA PHE A 52 -2.58 10.11 2.34
C PHE A 52 -1.18 9.62 1.96
N GLY A 53 -0.40 9.12 2.91
CA GLY A 53 0.91 8.52 2.61
C GLY A 53 0.81 7.28 1.72
N LEU A 54 -0.20 6.45 1.98
CA LEU A 54 -0.49 5.26 1.18
C LEU A 54 -1.03 5.63 -0.21
N LEU A 55 -1.97 6.57 -0.29
CA LEU A 55 -2.51 7.08 -1.55
C LEU A 55 -1.40 7.66 -2.42
N GLY A 56 -0.47 8.43 -1.85
CA GLY A 56 0.69 8.94 -2.56
C GLY A 56 1.59 7.83 -3.12
N PHE A 57 1.83 6.76 -2.35
CA PHE A 57 2.57 5.59 -2.84
C PHE A 57 1.84 4.88 -4.00
N ALA A 58 0.54 4.64 -3.85
CA ALA A 58 -0.26 3.97 -4.87
C ALA A 58 -0.33 4.80 -6.15
N ILE A 59 -0.59 6.11 -6.04
CA ILE A 59 -0.61 7.05 -7.16
C ILE A 59 0.75 7.08 -7.85
N LYS A 60 1.86 7.17 -7.11
CA LYS A 60 3.22 7.08 -7.70
C LYS A 60 3.41 5.78 -8.49
N GLY A 61 2.96 4.65 -7.95
CA GLY A 61 3.05 3.35 -8.64
C GLY A 61 2.26 3.35 -9.95
N VAL A 62 1.03 3.84 -9.93
CA VAL A 62 0.17 3.96 -11.12
C VAL A 62 0.76 4.94 -12.13
N ILE A 63 1.27 6.09 -11.70
CA ILE A 63 1.94 7.07 -12.55
C ILE A 63 3.18 6.45 -13.21
N LYS A 64 4.02 5.71 -12.46
CA LYS A 64 5.18 5.02 -13.03
C LYS A 64 4.76 4.02 -14.12
N TRP A 65 3.67 3.29 -13.87
CA TRP A 65 3.11 2.34 -14.83
C TRP A 65 2.55 3.00 -16.09
N ILE A 66 1.83 4.12 -15.95
CA ILE A 66 1.27 4.88 -17.08
C ILE A 66 2.35 5.61 -17.89
N LEU A 67 3.37 6.18 -17.23
CA LEU A 67 4.48 6.88 -17.91
C LEU A 67 5.51 5.93 -18.53
N GLY A 68 5.36 4.61 -18.40
CA GLY A 68 6.31 3.64 -18.97
C GLY A 68 7.69 3.73 -18.32
N GLY A 69 7.78 4.08 -17.04
CA GLY A 69 9.05 4.13 -16.33
C GLY A 69 9.53 2.71 -16.00
N ASP A 70 10.46 2.20 -16.80
CA ASP A 70 11.28 1.01 -16.50
C ASP A 70 11.75 0.99 -15.03
#